data_AF-A0A958GHK3-F1
#
_entry.id   AF-A0A958GHK3-F1
#
_cell.length_a   1.000
_cell.length_b   1.000
_cell.length_c   1.000
_cell.angle_alpha   90.00
_cell.angle_beta   90.00
_cell.angle_gamma   90.00
#
_symmetry.space_group_name_H-M   'P 1'
#
loop_
_entity.id
_entity.type
_entity.pdbx_description
1 polymer ?
#
loop_
_entity_poly.entity_id
_entity_poly.type
_entity_poly.pdbx_seq_one_letter_code
_entity_poly.pdbx_strand_id
1 'polypeptide(L)'
;MDQLELREAQLFRLLSECFGKDRIIPKARISLVCGGNLPRLPEDQQIGYHEWVTGYRCLFTVINADDQPRLVVEFFSGFTKSIDPHEAERQRFLPSVLRIQKILYLTISDEEFSALLSPEEDVSLWQLIECKLGDELEAL
;
A
#
# COMPACT_ATOMS: atom_id res chain seq x y z
N MET A 1 9.71 10.98 18.34
CA MET A 1 8.54 10.75 17.48
C MET A 1 9.08 10.64 16.06
N ASP A 2 9.98 9.66 15.82
CA ASP A 2 10.93 9.69 14.69
C ASP A 2 11.14 8.31 14.02
N GLN A 3 10.45 7.26 14.51
CA GLN A 3 10.62 5.91 13.95
C GLN A 3 9.85 5.72 12.64
N LEU A 4 8.67 6.33 12.48
CA LEU A 4 7.89 6.21 11.25
C LEU A 4 8.64 6.82 10.05
N GLU A 5 9.24 8.00 10.17
CA GLU A 5 9.97 8.62 9.06
C GLU A 5 11.20 7.80 8.62
N LEU A 6 11.93 7.20 9.57
CA LEU A 6 13.05 6.31 9.24
C LEU A 6 12.58 5.03 8.54
N ARG A 7 11.49 4.42 9.04
CA ARG A 7 10.92 3.20 8.45
C ARG A 7 10.38 3.45 7.04
N GLU A 8 9.71 4.59 6.82
CA GLU A 8 9.29 5.02 5.49
C GLU A 8 10.50 5.16 4.55
N ALA A 9 11.59 5.76 5.00
CA ALA A 9 12.81 5.93 4.20
C ALA A 9 13.50 4.58 3.87
N GLN A 10 13.54 3.66 4.82
CA GLN A 10 14.06 2.30 4.62
C GLN A 10 13.20 1.52 3.62
N LEU A 11 11.88 1.56 3.77
CA LEU A 11 10.97 0.92 2.81
C LEU A 11 11.07 1.54 1.42
N PHE A 12 11.15 2.87 1.33
CA PHE A 12 11.36 3.57 0.06
C PHE A 12 12.62 3.09 -0.66
N ARG A 13 13.70 2.86 0.10
CA ARG A 13 14.95 2.34 -0.46
C ARG A 13 14.77 0.91 -1.00
N LEU A 14 14.17 0.01 -0.22
CA LEU A 14 13.89 -1.36 -0.68
C LEU A 14 13.03 -1.37 -1.94
N LEU A 15 11.96 -0.57 -1.97
CA LEU A 15 11.10 -0.41 -3.14
C LEU A 15 11.85 0.15 -4.35
N SER A 16 12.71 1.16 -4.14
CA SER A 16 13.51 1.75 -5.21
C SER A 16 14.53 0.77 -5.79
N GLU A 17 15.10 -0.11 -4.97
CA GLU A 17 16.02 -1.17 -5.40
C GLU A 17 15.28 -2.25 -6.23
N CYS A 18 14.03 -2.56 -5.88
CA CYS A 18 13.20 -3.52 -6.64
C CYS A 18 12.63 -2.93 -7.94
N PHE A 19 12.02 -1.75 -7.89
CA PHE A 19 11.19 -1.22 -8.98
C PHE A 19 11.82 -0.05 -9.75
N GLY A 20 12.90 0.55 -9.22
CA GLY A 20 13.44 1.81 -9.72
C GLY A 20 12.87 3.02 -8.99
N LYS A 21 13.74 3.94 -8.60
CA LYS A 21 13.39 5.12 -7.78
C LYS A 21 12.35 6.05 -8.43
N ASP A 22 12.43 6.19 -9.74
CA ASP A 22 11.52 6.99 -10.58
C ASP A 22 10.09 6.43 -10.62
N ARG A 23 9.92 5.15 -10.26
CA ARG A 23 8.62 4.47 -10.26
C ARG A 23 7.92 4.45 -8.91
N ILE A 24 8.48 5.08 -7.88
CA ILE A 24 7.93 5.10 -6.52
C ILE A 24 7.40 6.49 -6.18
N ILE A 25 6.07 6.60 -6.02
CA ILE A 25 5.39 7.83 -5.65
C ILE A 25 5.00 7.78 -4.16
N PRO A 26 5.62 8.59 -3.29
CA PRO A 26 5.27 8.65 -1.88
C PRO A 26 3.99 9.46 -1.65
N LYS A 27 3.16 9.04 -0.68
CA LYS A 27 2.05 9.83 -0.12
C LYS A 27 1.03 10.30 -1.18
N ALA A 28 0.83 9.48 -2.21
CA ALA A 28 -0.11 9.72 -3.30
C ALA A 28 -1.56 9.70 -2.78
N ARG A 29 -2.38 10.66 -3.19
CA ARG A 29 -3.80 10.66 -2.84
C ARG A 29 -4.52 9.53 -3.59
N ILE A 30 -5.46 8.87 -2.92
CA ILE A 30 -6.17 7.75 -3.55
C ILE A 30 -6.96 8.18 -4.80
N SER A 31 -7.45 9.42 -4.84
CA SER A 31 -8.08 9.98 -6.06
C SER A 31 -7.14 10.03 -7.26
N LEU A 32 -5.84 10.27 -7.06
CA LEU A 32 -4.85 10.23 -8.13
C LEU A 32 -4.49 8.79 -8.50
N VAL A 33 -4.35 7.91 -7.50
CA VAL A 33 -4.11 6.48 -7.70
C VAL A 33 -5.25 5.85 -8.53
N CYS A 34 -6.49 6.31 -8.38
CA CYS A 34 -7.63 5.85 -9.19
C CYS A 34 -7.83 6.63 -10.51
N GLY A 35 -6.85 7.42 -10.96
CA GLY A 35 -6.95 8.17 -12.23
C GLY A 35 -8.06 9.23 -12.24
N GLY A 36 -8.43 9.76 -11.08
CA GLY A 36 -9.52 10.73 -10.90
C GLY A 36 -10.93 10.13 -10.87
N ASN A 37 -11.09 8.85 -11.24
CA ASN A 37 -12.38 8.17 -11.29
C ASN A 37 -12.50 7.20 -10.12
N LEU A 38 -13.13 7.67 -9.04
CA LEU A 38 -13.34 6.86 -7.85
C LEU A 38 -14.40 5.79 -8.13
N PRO A 39 -14.11 4.51 -7.80
CA PRO A 39 -15.07 3.45 -8.01
C PRO A 39 -16.28 3.63 -7.09
N ARG A 40 -17.46 3.19 -7.55
CA ARG A 40 -18.64 3.09 -6.70
C ARG A 40 -18.51 1.85 -5.83
N LEU A 41 -18.42 2.05 -4.52
CA LEU A 41 -18.44 0.96 -3.55
C LEU A 41 -19.88 0.44 -3.32
N PRO A 42 -20.04 -0.78 -2.77
CA PRO A 42 -21.32 -1.27 -2.26
C PRO A 42 -22.00 -0.27 -1.31
N GLU A 43 -23.34 -0.25 -1.28
CA GLU A 43 -24.12 0.76 -0.51
C GLU A 43 -23.75 0.80 0.97
N ASP A 44 -23.45 -0.34 1.57
CA ASP A 44 -23.01 -0.47 2.96
C ASP A 44 -21.64 0.19 3.22
N GLN A 45 -20.85 0.50 2.18
CA GLN A 45 -19.55 1.15 2.27
C GLN A 45 -19.54 2.59 1.72
N GLN A 46 -20.67 3.12 1.24
CA GLN A 46 -20.70 4.47 0.67
C GLN A 46 -20.77 5.59 1.72
N ILE A 47 -21.26 5.30 2.92
CA ILE A 47 -21.36 6.28 4.01
C ILE A 47 -19.95 6.70 4.45
N GLY A 48 -19.64 7.99 4.36
CA GLY A 48 -18.31 8.53 4.68
C GLY A 48 -17.24 8.30 3.62
N TYR A 49 -17.54 7.55 2.54
CA TYR A 49 -16.58 7.19 1.50
C TYR A 49 -15.95 8.40 0.80
N HIS A 50 -16.79 9.39 0.46
CA HIS A 50 -16.31 10.57 -0.25
C HIS A 50 -15.34 11.40 0.59
N GLU A 51 -15.67 11.61 1.86
CA GLU A 51 -14.82 12.34 2.80
C GLU A 51 -13.49 11.60 3.01
N TRP A 52 -13.56 10.30 3.28
CA TRP A 52 -12.38 9.44 3.44
C TRP A 52 -11.45 9.52 2.23
N VAL A 53 -11.97 9.35 1.01
CA VAL A 53 -11.17 9.41 -0.22
C VAL A 53 -10.46 10.75 -0.40
N THR A 54 -11.14 11.86 -0.08
CA THR A 54 -10.53 13.20 -0.27
C THR A 54 -9.35 13.46 0.68
N GLY A 55 -9.38 12.83 1.86
CA GLY A 55 -8.35 12.97 2.89
C GLY A 55 -7.23 11.93 2.83
N TYR A 56 -7.51 10.73 2.30
CA TYR A 56 -6.59 9.59 2.43
C TYR A 56 -5.43 9.62 1.43
N ARG A 57 -4.23 9.31 1.93
CA ARG A 57 -2.99 9.18 1.15
C ARG A 57 -2.41 7.79 1.35
N CYS A 58 -2.09 7.14 0.24
CA CYS A 58 -1.35 5.88 0.24
C CYS A 58 0.10 6.13 0.63
N LEU A 59 0.72 5.24 1.41
CA LEU A 59 2.12 5.40 1.81
C LEU A 59 3.08 5.41 0.61
N PHE A 60 3.12 4.33 -0.18
CA PHE A 60 3.85 4.29 -1.45
C PHE A 60 2.96 3.74 -2.57
N THR A 61 3.11 4.30 -3.76
CA THR A 61 2.49 3.80 -4.99
C THR A 61 3.57 3.52 -6.02
N VAL A 62 3.60 2.29 -6.53
CA VAL A 62 4.47 1.87 -7.63
C VAL A 62 3.73 2.04 -8.94
N ILE A 63 4.36 2.69 -9.91
CA ILE A 63 3.84 2.90 -11.25
C ILE A 63 4.57 2.03 -12.30
N ASN A 64 3.92 1.75 -13.42
CA ASN A 64 4.56 1.10 -14.56
C ASN A 64 5.23 2.12 -15.51
N ALA A 65 5.68 1.66 -16.68
CA ALA A 65 6.32 2.49 -17.69
C ALA A 65 5.38 3.51 -18.37
N ASP A 66 4.06 3.34 -18.23
CA ASP A 66 3.03 4.24 -18.77
C ASP A 66 2.48 5.20 -17.70
N ASP A 67 3.21 5.40 -16.60
CA ASP A 67 2.81 6.19 -15.43
C ASP A 67 1.50 5.74 -14.77
N GLN A 68 1.09 4.48 -14.98
CA GLN A 68 -0.12 3.93 -14.37
C GLN A 68 0.20 3.25 -13.03
N PRO A 69 -0.59 3.49 -11.98
CA PRO A 69 -0.41 2.83 -10.69
C PRO A 69 -0.72 1.34 -10.78
N ARG A 70 0.17 0.51 -10.24
CA ARG A 70 0.06 -0.95 -10.27
C ARG A 70 0.03 -1.58 -8.89
N LEU A 71 0.75 -0.99 -7.95
CA LEU A 71 0.87 -1.52 -6.59
C LEU A 71 0.85 -0.38 -5.59
N VAL A 72 0.05 -0.52 -4.55
CA VAL A 72 0.10 0.31 -3.35
C VAL A 72 0.72 -0.51 -2.22
N VAL A 73 1.69 0.07 -1.53
CA VAL A 73 2.37 -0.55 -0.39
C VAL A 73 2.11 0.27 0.86
N GLU A 74 1.60 -0.39 1.90
CA GLU A 74 1.29 0.18 3.22
C GLU A 74 1.94 -0.63 4.35
N PHE A 75 2.18 0.03 5.49
CA PHE A 75 2.46 -0.72 6.72
C PHE A 75 1.17 -1.31 7.31
N PHE A 76 1.26 -2.53 7.81
CA PHE A 76 0.21 -3.16 8.58
C PHE A 76 0.47 -2.97 10.07
N SER A 77 -0.39 -2.17 10.69
CA SER A 77 -0.37 -1.85 12.13
C SER A 77 -0.86 -2.96 13.06
N GLY A 78 -1.37 -4.07 12.51
CA GLY A 78 -1.89 -5.18 13.31
C GLY A 78 -3.21 -4.89 14.04
N PHE A 79 -3.64 -5.85 14.85
CA PHE A 79 -4.75 -5.68 15.81
C PHE A 79 -4.17 -5.49 17.21
N THR A 80 -3.37 -4.44 17.42
CA THR A 80 -3.04 -4.04 18.79
C THR A 80 -4.32 -3.51 19.45
N LYS A 81 -4.51 -3.75 20.75
CA LYS A 81 -5.80 -3.70 21.49
C LYS A 81 -6.64 -2.41 21.40
N SER A 82 -6.18 -1.39 20.69
CA SER A 82 -6.94 -0.17 20.35
C SER A 82 -7.21 -0.15 18.85
N ILE A 83 -8.46 -0.34 18.44
CA ILE A 83 -8.88 -0.14 17.05
C ILE A 83 -8.84 1.37 16.79
N ASP A 84 -7.83 1.82 16.04
CA ASP A 84 -7.82 3.17 15.49
C ASP A 84 -8.94 3.26 14.44
N PRO A 85 -9.92 4.17 14.61
CA PRO A 85 -11.02 4.33 13.65
C PRO A 85 -10.51 4.63 12.23
N HIS A 86 -9.38 5.35 12.08
CA HIS A 86 -8.79 5.63 10.77
C HIS A 86 -8.25 4.36 10.10
N GLU A 87 -7.72 3.42 10.88
CA GLU A 87 -7.23 2.14 10.36
C GLU A 87 -8.36 1.19 10.03
N ALA A 88 -9.45 1.21 10.82
CA ALA A 88 -10.67 0.47 10.51
C ALA A 88 -11.30 0.98 9.19
N GLU A 89 -11.38 2.29 8.99
CA GLU A 89 -11.83 2.88 7.72
C GLU A 89 -10.90 2.54 6.55
N ARG A 90 -9.58 2.61 6.76
CA ARG A 90 -8.57 2.19 5.79
C ARG A 90 -8.80 0.74 5.36
N GLN A 91 -8.89 -0.19 6.31
CA GLN A 91 -9.12 -1.61 6.02
C GLN A 91 -10.47 -1.86 5.33
N ARG A 92 -11.50 -1.05 5.64
CA ARG A 92 -12.82 -1.13 5.03
C ARG A 92 -12.83 -0.69 3.57
N PHE A 93 -12.21 0.44 3.24
CA PHE A 93 -12.37 1.07 1.93
C PHE A 93 -11.20 0.82 0.97
N LEU A 94 -9.95 0.94 1.45
CA LEU A 94 -8.77 0.96 0.59
C LEU A 94 -8.60 -0.30 -0.26
N PRO A 95 -8.66 -1.54 0.29
CA PRO A 95 -8.50 -2.74 -0.52
C PRO A 95 -9.58 -2.87 -1.60
N SER A 96 -10.83 -2.55 -1.25
CA SER A 96 -11.98 -2.61 -2.17
C SER A 96 -11.82 -1.63 -3.34
N VAL A 97 -11.41 -0.40 -3.05
CA VAL A 97 -11.18 0.65 -4.06
C VAL A 97 -10.08 0.24 -5.04
N LEU A 98 -8.94 -0.19 -4.51
CA LEU A 98 -7.77 -0.55 -5.33
C LEU A 98 -8.08 -1.78 -6.19
N ARG A 99 -8.76 -2.79 -5.63
CA ARG A 99 -9.15 -4.00 -6.38
C ARG A 99 -10.07 -3.70 -7.56
N ILE A 100 -11.06 -2.81 -7.40
CA ILE A 100 -11.94 -2.42 -8.51
C ILE A 100 -11.15 -1.76 -9.65
N GLN A 101 -10.11 -1.00 -9.29
CA GLN A 101 -9.18 -0.37 -10.23
C GLN A 101 -8.08 -1.30 -10.74
N LYS A 102 -8.08 -2.58 -10.32
CA LYS A 102 -7.03 -3.57 -10.63
C LYS A 102 -5.64 -3.12 -10.19
N ILE A 103 -5.56 -2.40 -9.08
CA ILE A 103 -4.33 -1.97 -8.44
C ILE A 103 -4.07 -2.94 -7.29
N LEU A 104 -2.89 -3.53 -7.27
CA LEU A 104 -2.48 -4.46 -6.22
C LEU A 104 -2.29 -3.72 -4.91
N TYR A 105 -2.58 -4.39 -3.80
CA TYR A 105 -2.48 -3.83 -2.47
C TYR A 105 -1.66 -4.75 -1.58
N LEU A 106 -0.46 -4.29 -1.23
CA LEU A 106 0.47 -4.99 -0.35
C LEU A 106 0.53 -4.29 0.99
N THR A 107 0.36 -5.07 2.06
CA THR A 107 0.62 -4.61 3.42
C THR A 107 1.83 -5.33 3.97
N ILE A 108 2.65 -4.62 4.76
CA ILE A 108 3.87 -5.16 5.38
C ILE A 108 3.74 -5.01 6.90
N SER A 109 3.72 -6.12 7.65
CA SER A 109 3.68 -6.10 9.12
C SER A 109 5.02 -5.65 9.71
N ASP A 110 5.02 -5.34 11.00
CA ASP A 110 6.24 -5.03 11.72
C ASP A 110 7.24 -6.19 11.73
N GLU A 111 6.75 -7.43 11.84
CA GLU A 111 7.60 -8.61 11.77
C GLU A 111 8.21 -8.78 10.38
N GLU A 112 7.39 -8.68 9.32
CA GLU A 112 7.84 -8.79 7.93
C GLU A 112 8.84 -7.69 7.58
N PHE A 113 8.59 -6.46 8.02
CA PHE A 113 9.52 -5.36 7.79
C PHE A 113 10.85 -5.56 8.53
N SER A 114 10.80 -6.09 9.75
CA SER A 114 12.01 -6.39 10.53
C SER A 114 12.83 -7.49 9.87
N ALA A 115 12.17 -8.54 9.36
CA ALA A 115 12.78 -9.61 8.59
C ALA A 115 13.51 -9.09 7.34
N LEU A 116 12.85 -8.20 6.56
CA LEU A 116 13.43 -7.59 5.36
C LEU A 116 14.69 -6.76 5.63
N LEU A 117 14.84 -6.23 6.85
CA LEU A 117 16.01 -5.45 7.25
C LEU A 117 17.08 -6.29 7.95
N SER A 118 16.76 -7.53 8.31
CA SER A 118 17.67 -8.42 9.03
C SER A 118 18.72 -8.99 8.07
N PRO A 119 20.02 -8.79 8.31
CA PRO A 119 21.07 -9.38 7.50
C PRO A 119 21.18 -10.90 7.69
N GLU A 120 20.54 -11.45 8.72
CA GLU A 120 20.56 -12.88 9.06
C GLU A 120 19.42 -13.66 8.36
N GLU A 121 18.37 -12.96 7.93
CA GLU A 121 17.23 -13.56 7.24
C GLU A 121 17.38 -13.40 5.73
N ASP A 122 17.31 -14.52 4.99
CA ASP A 122 17.37 -14.53 3.52
C ASP A 122 15.98 -14.26 2.92
N VAL A 123 15.33 -13.19 3.38
CA VAL A 123 13.99 -12.78 2.94
C VAL A 123 14.11 -11.48 2.14
N SER A 124 13.91 -11.58 0.84
CA SER A 124 13.87 -10.44 -0.06
C SER A 124 12.46 -9.86 -0.18
N LEU A 125 12.37 -8.57 -0.53
CA LEU A 125 11.08 -7.91 -0.79
C LEU A 125 10.30 -8.59 -1.91
N TRP A 126 10.99 -9.12 -2.93
CA TRP A 126 10.37 -9.86 -4.02
C TRP A 126 9.71 -11.15 -3.56
N GLN A 127 10.38 -11.94 -2.71
CA GLN A 127 9.79 -13.14 -2.13
C GLN A 127 8.55 -12.80 -1.28
N LEU A 128 8.58 -11.70 -0.53
CA LEU A 128 7.41 -11.25 0.24
C LEU A 128 6.24 -10.90 -0.69
N ILE A 129 6.52 -10.18 -1.78
CA ILE A 129 5.54 -9.81 -2.80
C ILE A 129 4.93 -11.06 -3.45
N GLU A 130 5.76 -12.01 -3.88
CA GLU A 130 5.33 -13.28 -4.47
C GLU A 130 4.47 -14.10 -3.49
N CYS A 131 4.88 -14.20 -2.23
CA CYS A 131 4.12 -14.92 -1.22
C CYS A 131 2.72 -14.31 -0.98
N LYS A 132 2.59 -12.98 -1.04
CA LYS A 132 1.35 -12.28 -0.70
C LYS A 132 0.41 -12.08 -1.87
N LEU A 133 0.95 -11.81 -3.05
CA LEU A 133 0.17 -11.48 -4.24
C LEU A 133 0.04 -12.68 -5.18
N GLY A 134 0.96 -13.66 -5.12
CA GLY A 134 0.88 -14.91 -5.87
C GLY A 134 0.55 -14.69 -7.35
N ASP A 135 -0.54 -15.30 -7.81
CA ASP A 135 -1.03 -15.24 -9.20
C ASP A 135 -1.45 -13.82 -9.64
N GLU A 136 -1.69 -12.88 -8.72
CA GLU A 136 -2.05 -11.50 -9.06
C GLU A 136 -0.86 -10.70 -9.64
N LEU A 137 0.37 -11.23 -9.53
CA LEU A 137 1.60 -10.62 -10.05
C LEU A 137 1.76 -10.70 -11.56
N GLU A 138 1.11 -11.64 -12.25
CA GLU A 138 1.16 -11.71 -13.73
C GLU A 138 0.59 -10.44 -14.39
N ALA A 139 -0.14 -9.65 -13.61
CA ALA A 139 -0.74 -8.40 -14.01
C ALA A 139 0.08 -7.16 -13.66
N LEU A 140 1.33 -7.24 -13.18
CA LEU A 140 2.20 -6.09 -12.89
C LEU A 140 3.00 -5.65 -14.13
#